data_AF-A0A3V4C5Z1-F1
#
_entry.id   AF-A0A3V4C5Z1-F1
#
_cell.length_a   1.000
_cell.length_b   1.000
_cell.length_c   1.000
_cell.angle_alpha   90.00
_cell.angle_beta   90.00
_cell.angle_gamma   90.00
#
_symmetry.space_group_name_H-M   'P 1'
#
loop_
_entity.id
_entity.type
_entity.pdbx_description
1 polymer ?
#
loop_
_entity_poly.entity_id
_entity_poly.type
_entity_poly.pdbx_seq_one_letter_code
_entity_poly.pdbx_strand_id
1 'polypeptide(L)'
;MTIDKRALREVAEKATPGTWRRTSSLFNGITVTPFSLCGEEVTLAHTVEKRDAEFIAAANPATMLALLDENIQLQREKDATEAVALALRDDMRQAREQLEATEKRIAEQREYYEGVIADGSKRIAELENGHQEAAKQINSWRRLAKQNIAERGKDISELEAARQRIAELEARAVNLPKRSVGEVMHLSGFSRDYAEGWCAGNDNAMHEIRAAGIKVKGE
;
A
#
# COMPACT_ATOMS: atom_id res chain seq x y z
N MET A 1 57.17 3.15 41.56
CA MET A 1 57.26 3.71 42.92
C MET A 1 55.92 4.36 43.23
N THR A 2 55.17 3.82 44.20
CA THR A 2 53.87 4.38 44.59
C THR A 2 54.12 5.41 45.68
N ILE A 3 53.87 6.68 45.39
CA ILE A 3 53.99 7.74 46.38
C ILE A 3 52.80 7.64 47.33
N ASP A 4 53.06 7.48 48.62
CA ASP A 4 52.01 7.58 49.64
C ASP A 4 51.63 9.06 49.82
N LYS A 5 50.59 9.47 49.10
CA LYS A 5 50.08 10.85 49.12
C LYS A 5 49.54 11.27 50.48
N ARG A 6 49.07 10.32 51.31
CA ARG A 6 48.58 10.61 52.67
C ARG A 6 49.74 10.88 53.60
N ALA A 7 50.74 9.99 53.60
CA ALA A 7 51.96 10.20 54.37
C ALA A 7 52.66 11.51 53.97
N LEU A 8 52.71 11.83 52.67
CA LEU A 8 53.29 13.08 52.18
C LEU A 8 52.51 14.32 52.64
N ARG A 9 51.17 14.23 52.66
CA ARG A 9 50.30 15.30 53.18
C ARG A 9 50.55 15.52 54.67
N GLU A 10 50.60 14.47 55.47
CA GLU A 10 50.84 14.57 56.92
C GLU A 10 52.20 15.19 57.24
N VAL A 11 53.23 14.85 56.47
CA VAL A 11 54.57 15.45 56.63
C VAL A 11 54.56 16.92 56.23
N ALA A 12 53.86 17.29 55.15
CA ALA A 12 53.72 18.68 54.74
C ALA A 12 52.90 19.52 55.73
N GLU A 13 51.82 19.00 56.30
CA GLU A 13 51.01 19.68 57.32
C GLU A 13 51.78 19.93 58.62
N LYS A 14 52.72 19.05 58.97
CA LYS A 14 53.58 19.19 60.17
C LYS A 14 54.80 20.08 59.96
N ALA A 15 55.17 20.38 58.71
CA ALA A 15 56.34 21.18 58.39
C ALA A 15 56.07 22.69 58.62
N THR A 16 57.13 23.48 58.67
CA THR A 16 57.02 24.93 58.95
C THR A 16 56.11 25.61 57.91
N PRO A 17 55.02 26.28 58.33
CA PRO A 17 54.06 26.86 57.41
C PRO A 17 54.62 28.11 56.71
N GLY A 18 53.90 28.57 55.68
CA GLY A 18 54.18 29.84 55.00
C GLY A 18 55.22 29.76 53.88
N THR A 19 55.56 30.92 53.33
CA THR A 19 56.51 31.04 52.21
C THR A 19 57.93 30.86 52.69
N TRP A 20 58.66 29.94 52.04
CA TRP A 20 60.07 29.71 52.34
C TRP A 20 60.93 30.54 51.38
N ARG A 21 62.05 31.08 51.87
CA ARG A 21 63.02 31.82 51.06
C ARG A 21 64.40 31.23 51.20
N ARG A 22 65.17 31.26 50.12
CA ARG A 22 66.59 30.89 50.15
C ARG A 22 67.38 31.93 50.94
N THR A 23 68.26 31.47 51.83
CA THR A 23 69.20 32.34 52.54
C THR A 23 70.61 32.27 51.96
N SER A 24 71.33 33.39 51.99
CA SER A 24 72.76 33.47 51.68
C SER A 24 73.66 33.25 52.90
N SER A 25 73.10 33.27 54.10
CA SER A 25 73.85 33.10 55.36
C SER A 25 74.26 31.64 55.57
N LEU A 26 75.46 31.42 56.10
CA LEU A 26 76.07 30.10 56.33
C LEU A 26 75.48 29.44 57.59
N PHE A 27 74.33 28.78 57.46
CA PHE A 27 73.82 27.87 58.48
C PHE A 27 73.18 26.67 57.78
N ASN A 28 73.42 25.44 58.20
CA ASN A 28 72.74 24.30 57.58
C ASN A 28 71.35 24.10 58.22
N GLY A 29 70.27 24.17 57.43
CA GLY A 29 68.93 23.79 57.88
C GLY A 29 67.79 24.72 57.45
N ILE A 30 66.64 24.53 58.11
CA ILE A 30 65.43 25.37 57.99
C ILE A 30 65.26 26.12 59.30
N THR A 31 65.09 27.44 59.24
CA THR A 31 64.94 28.27 60.44
C THR A 31 63.87 29.35 60.25
N VAL A 32 63.10 29.61 61.31
CA VAL A 32 62.16 30.74 61.38
C VAL A 32 62.91 31.89 62.03
N THR A 33 63.09 32.98 61.31
CA THR A 33 63.81 34.15 61.83
C THR A 33 63.06 35.44 61.52
N PRO A 34 63.03 36.41 62.46
CA PRO A 34 62.63 37.77 62.13
C PRO A 34 63.71 38.38 61.23
N PHE A 35 63.48 38.34 59.92
CA PHE A 35 64.39 38.98 58.97
C PHE A 35 64.20 40.49 59.08
N SER A 36 65.15 41.18 59.71
CA SER A 36 65.04 42.60 60.13
C SER A 36 64.88 43.62 58.99
N LEU A 37 64.85 43.19 57.72
CA LEU A 37 64.72 44.08 56.55
C LEU A 37 63.29 44.20 56.00
N CYS A 38 62.35 43.31 56.36
CA CYS A 38 60.97 43.32 55.82
C CYS A 38 59.87 43.34 56.88
N GLY A 39 60.19 43.24 58.17
CA GLY A 39 59.18 43.28 59.26
C GLY A 39 58.21 42.09 59.30
N GLU A 40 58.44 41.07 58.47
CA GLU A 40 57.62 39.86 58.35
C GLU A 40 58.46 38.63 58.73
N GLU A 41 57.89 37.70 59.49
CA GLU A 41 58.54 36.42 59.79
C GLU A 41 58.58 35.56 58.54
N VAL A 42 59.79 35.20 58.09
CA VAL A 42 59.98 34.38 56.89
C VAL A 42 60.80 33.14 57.26
N THR A 43 60.37 31.99 56.75
CA THR A 43 61.11 30.73 56.89
C THR A 43 62.26 30.69 55.89
N LEU A 44 63.48 30.50 56.39
CA LEU A 44 64.67 30.43 55.55
C LEU A 44 65.11 28.98 55.35
N ALA A 45 65.33 28.59 54.10
CA ALA A 45 65.91 27.31 53.72
C ALA A 45 67.38 27.51 53.29
N HIS A 46 68.29 26.70 53.83
CA HIS A 46 69.70 26.66 53.45
C HIS A 46 70.21 25.24 53.23
N THR A 47 71.02 25.08 52.18
CA THR A 47 71.84 23.92 51.88
C THR A 47 73.19 24.40 51.32
N VAL A 48 74.19 23.52 51.31
CA VAL A 48 75.53 23.80 50.76
C VAL A 48 75.44 24.29 49.31
N GLU A 49 74.61 23.63 48.50
CA GLU A 49 74.36 24.02 47.12
C GLU A 49 73.23 25.03 47.01
N LYS A 50 73.48 26.17 46.36
CA LYS A 50 72.49 27.24 46.18
C LYS A 50 71.21 26.75 45.48
N ARG A 51 71.36 25.88 44.48
CA ARG A 51 70.27 25.35 43.66
C ARG A 51 69.29 24.51 44.48
N ASP A 52 69.80 23.74 45.44
CA ASP A 52 68.98 22.86 46.27
C ASP A 52 68.16 23.68 47.28
N ALA A 53 68.73 24.75 47.83
CA ALA A 53 68.02 25.66 48.73
C ALA A 53 66.88 26.40 48.00
N GLU A 54 67.08 26.78 46.74
CA GLU A 54 66.04 27.36 45.88
C GLU A 54 64.93 26.34 45.58
N PHE A 55 65.30 25.10 45.26
CA PHE A 55 64.33 24.02 45.04
C PHE A 55 63.49 23.72 46.30
N ILE A 56 64.12 23.59 47.47
CA ILE A 56 63.42 23.33 48.75
C ILE A 56 62.50 24.51 49.11
N ALA A 57 62.93 25.74 48.86
CA ALA A 57 62.10 26.93 49.09
C ALA A 57 60.88 26.97 48.15
N ALA A 58 61.01 26.52 46.90
CA ALA A 58 59.90 26.43 45.96
C ALA A 58 58.97 25.22 46.24
N ALA A 59 59.54 24.07 46.55
CA ALA A 59 58.86 22.83 46.95
C ALA A 59 58.57 22.81 48.46
N ASN A 60 58.19 23.98 49.00
CA ASN A 60 57.86 24.11 50.40
C ASN A 60 56.53 23.39 50.73
N PRO A 61 56.18 23.27 52.01
CA PRO A 61 54.97 22.57 52.43
C PRO A 61 53.68 23.12 51.81
N ALA A 62 53.57 24.45 51.65
CA ALA A 62 52.40 25.08 51.03
C ALA A 62 52.24 24.67 49.56
N THR A 63 53.30 24.71 48.77
CA THR A 63 53.29 24.25 47.36
C THR A 63 52.96 22.76 47.28
N MET A 64 53.53 21.92 48.15
CA MET A 64 53.24 20.47 48.14
C MET A 64 51.79 20.15 48.49
N LEU A 65 51.20 20.84 49.47
CA LEU A 65 49.78 20.68 49.80
C LEU A 65 48.87 21.11 48.65
N ALA A 66 49.17 22.25 48.00
CA ALA A 66 48.42 22.73 46.83
C ALA A 66 48.47 21.71 45.67
N LEU A 67 49.64 21.16 45.37
CA LEU A 67 49.81 20.12 44.35
C LEU A 67 49.08 18.82 44.71
N LEU A 68 49.04 18.45 45.99
CA LEU A 68 48.29 17.28 46.45
C LEU A 68 46.77 17.48 46.32
N ASP A 69 46.27 18.68 46.64
CA ASP A 69 44.87 19.03 46.47
C ASP A 69 44.47 19.04 44.99
N GLU A 70 45.28 19.65 44.11
CA GLU A 70 45.09 19.60 42.65
C GLU A 70 45.09 18.17 42.14
N ASN A 71 46.02 17.32 42.61
CA ASN A 71 46.09 15.93 42.19
C ASN A 71 44.85 15.12 42.62
N ILE A 72 44.33 15.37 43.82
CA ILE A 72 43.08 14.76 44.30
C ILE A 72 41.90 15.24 43.43
N GLN A 73 41.86 16.53 43.09
CA GLN A 73 40.83 17.09 42.22
C GLN A 73 40.87 16.47 40.82
N LEU A 74 42.05 16.38 40.20
CA LEU A 74 42.24 15.72 38.90
C LEU A 74 41.82 14.25 38.92
N GLN A 75 42.10 13.53 40.01
CA GLN A 75 41.65 12.14 40.16
C GLN A 75 40.12 12.05 40.19
N ARG A 76 39.45 12.93 40.94
CA ARG A 76 37.98 12.98 40.99
C ARG A 76 37.37 13.32 39.63
N GLU A 77 37.95 14.29 38.91
CA GLU A 77 37.49 14.67 37.57
C GLU A 77 37.70 13.54 36.56
N LYS A 78 38.83 12.83 36.65
CA LYS A 78 39.09 11.63 35.85
C LYS A 78 38.04 10.54 36.13
N ASP A 79 37.80 10.21 37.39
CA ASP A 79 36.84 9.17 37.78
C ASP A 79 35.41 9.56 37.34
N ALA A 80 35.04 10.84 37.46
CA ALA A 80 33.77 11.36 36.97
C ALA A 80 33.64 11.27 35.45
N THR A 81 34.70 11.60 34.71
CA THR A 81 34.74 11.50 33.25
C THR A 81 34.62 10.05 32.79
N GLU A 82 35.32 9.13 33.47
CA GLU A 82 35.23 7.69 33.18
C GLU A 82 33.81 7.15 33.45
N ALA A 83 33.17 7.58 34.55
CA ALA A 83 31.79 7.20 34.85
C ALA A 83 30.81 7.69 33.76
N VAL A 84 30.94 8.93 33.29
CA VAL A 84 30.12 9.46 32.19
C VAL A 84 30.37 8.71 30.89
N ALA A 85 31.63 8.38 30.58
CA ALA A 85 31.97 7.63 29.37
C ALA A 85 31.40 6.21 29.37
N LEU A 86 31.33 5.56 30.54
CA LEU A 86 30.70 4.25 30.69
C LEU A 86 29.18 4.34 30.51
N ALA A 87 28.52 5.31 31.16
CA ALA A 87 27.08 5.53 30.98
C ALA A 87 26.72 5.78 29.52
N LEU A 88 27.46 6.66 28.83
CA LEU A 88 27.23 6.95 27.42
C LEU A 88 27.43 5.72 26.54
N ARG A 89 28.40 4.86 26.87
CA ARG A 89 28.62 3.61 26.12
C ARG A 89 27.44 2.66 26.27
N ASP A 90 26.87 2.55 27.47
CA ASP A 90 25.71 1.70 27.73
C ASP A 90 24.45 2.27 27.07
N ASP A 91 24.23 3.58 27.12
CA ASP A 91 23.15 4.26 26.42
C ASP A 91 23.25 4.05 24.89
N MET A 92 24.46 4.17 24.33
CA MET A 92 24.68 3.90 22.90
C MET A 92 24.43 2.43 22.54
N ARG A 93 24.72 1.48 23.44
CA ARG A 93 24.40 0.06 23.23
C ARG A 93 22.89 -0.14 23.20
N GLN A 94 22.17 0.38 24.18
CA GLN A 94 20.71 0.29 24.26
C GLN A 94 20.04 0.94 23.03
N ALA A 95 20.52 2.10 22.59
CA ALA A 95 20.01 2.77 21.40
C ALA A 95 20.18 1.93 20.13
N ARG A 96 21.31 1.22 19.98
CA ARG A 96 21.55 0.31 18.86
C ARG A 96 20.64 -0.91 18.89
N GLU A 97 20.45 -1.51 20.07
CA GLU A 97 19.54 -2.65 20.24
C GLU A 97 18.09 -2.26 19.92
N GLN A 98 17.66 -1.08 20.35
CA GLN A 98 16.34 -0.54 19.99
C GLN A 98 16.20 -0.29 18.49
N LEU A 99 17.23 0.28 17.86
CA LEU A 99 17.25 0.51 16.43
C LEU A 99 17.11 -0.81 15.67
N GLU A 100 17.94 -1.81 15.99
CA GLU A 100 17.89 -3.14 15.37
C GLU A 100 16.51 -3.81 15.56
N ALA A 101 15.92 -3.71 16.76
CA ALA A 101 14.58 -4.22 17.01
C ALA A 101 13.50 -3.52 16.16
N THR A 102 13.60 -2.20 15.98
CA THR A 102 12.67 -1.45 15.12
C THR A 102 12.87 -1.76 13.63
N GLU A 103 14.11 -1.91 13.17
CA GLU A 103 14.43 -2.30 11.80
C GLU A 103 13.89 -3.69 11.49
N LYS A 104 14.06 -4.65 12.40
CA LYS A 104 13.48 -5.99 12.28
C LYS A 104 11.95 -5.94 12.19
N ARG A 105 11.29 -5.16 13.04
CA ARG A 105 9.82 -5.00 12.99
C ARG A 105 9.36 -4.38 11.68
N ILE A 106 10.09 -3.40 11.15
CA ILE A 106 9.80 -2.80 9.83
C ILE A 106 9.97 -3.84 8.71
N ALA A 107 11.02 -4.67 8.77
CA ALA A 107 11.24 -5.72 7.77
C ALA A 107 10.11 -6.76 7.77
N GLU A 108 9.72 -7.26 8.95
CA GLU A 108 8.60 -8.20 9.11
C GLU A 108 7.28 -7.60 8.60
N GLN A 109 7.01 -6.32 8.91
CA GLN A 109 5.82 -5.64 8.40
C GLN A 109 5.85 -5.51 6.87
N ARG A 110 7.00 -5.19 6.28
CA ARG A 110 7.15 -5.12 4.81
C ARG A 110 6.84 -6.46 4.16
N GLU A 111 7.40 -7.55 4.68
CA GLU A 111 7.16 -8.90 4.18
C GLU A 111 5.66 -9.27 4.26
N TYR A 112 5.00 -8.97 5.38
CA TYR A 112 3.57 -9.17 5.55
C TYR A 112 2.75 -8.42 4.49
N TYR A 113 3.00 -7.12 4.33
CA TYR A 113 2.24 -6.31 3.37
C TYR A 113 2.53 -6.69 1.93
N GLU A 114 3.76 -7.09 1.60
CA GLU A 114 4.11 -7.60 0.28
C GLU A 114 3.32 -8.89 -0.04
N GLY A 115 3.18 -9.80 0.92
CA GLY A 115 2.33 -10.99 0.79
C GLY A 115 0.86 -10.66 0.55
N VAL A 116 0.28 -9.72 1.31
CA VAL A 116 -1.11 -9.28 1.14
C VAL A 116 -1.33 -8.62 -0.23
N ILE A 117 -0.38 -7.80 -0.68
CA ILE A 117 -0.45 -7.16 -2.00
C ILE A 117 -0.34 -8.20 -3.11
N ALA A 118 0.54 -9.19 -2.97
CA ALA A 118 0.71 -10.26 -3.95
C ALA A 118 -0.56 -11.13 -4.09
N ASP A 119 -1.16 -11.53 -2.96
CA ASP A 119 -2.42 -12.30 -2.97
C ASP A 119 -3.57 -11.46 -3.56
N GLY A 120 -3.69 -10.20 -3.15
CA GLY A 120 -4.66 -9.26 -3.71
C GLY A 120 -4.50 -9.08 -5.23
N SER A 121 -3.27 -8.91 -5.70
CA SER A 121 -2.96 -8.77 -7.14
C SER A 121 -3.32 -10.03 -7.93
N LYS A 122 -3.03 -11.21 -7.37
CA LYS A 122 -3.44 -12.49 -7.97
C LYS A 122 -4.96 -12.59 -8.10
N ARG A 123 -5.69 -12.23 -7.04
CA ARG A 123 -7.16 -12.27 -7.04
C ARG A 123 -7.77 -11.31 -8.06
N ILE A 124 -7.21 -10.12 -8.20
CA ILE A 124 -7.64 -9.14 -9.22
C ILE A 124 -7.45 -9.74 -10.62
N ALA A 125 -6.28 -10.31 -10.92
CA ALA A 125 -6.01 -10.91 -12.22
C ALA A 125 -6.97 -12.06 -12.56
N GLU A 126 -7.31 -12.90 -11.59
CA GLU A 126 -8.32 -13.96 -11.75
C GLU A 126 -9.70 -13.39 -12.10
N LEU A 127 -10.13 -12.34 -11.38
CA LEU A 127 -11.41 -11.68 -11.63
C LEU A 127 -11.45 -10.99 -12.99
N GLU A 128 -10.39 -10.30 -13.38
CA GLU A 128 -10.26 -9.65 -14.69
C GLU A 128 -10.37 -10.66 -15.83
N ASN A 129 -9.70 -11.80 -15.71
CA ASN A 129 -9.80 -12.88 -16.70
C ASN A 129 -11.23 -13.45 -16.76
N GLY A 130 -11.85 -13.69 -15.60
CA GLY A 130 -13.24 -14.14 -15.51
C GLY A 130 -14.22 -13.15 -16.16
N HIS A 131 -14.05 -11.84 -15.92
CA HIS A 131 -14.84 -10.79 -16.54
C HIS A 131 -14.64 -10.74 -18.06
N GLN A 132 -13.41 -10.91 -18.55
CA GLN A 132 -13.12 -10.93 -19.97
C GLN A 132 -13.79 -12.12 -20.66
N GLU A 133 -13.77 -13.30 -20.04
CA GLU A 133 -14.42 -14.49 -20.60
C GLU A 133 -15.95 -14.36 -20.58
N ALA A 134 -16.53 -13.84 -19.49
CA ALA A 134 -17.95 -13.54 -19.43
C ALA A 134 -18.37 -12.53 -20.52
N ALA A 135 -17.56 -11.49 -20.77
CA ALA A 135 -17.81 -10.52 -21.84
C ALA A 135 -17.79 -11.16 -23.23
N LYS A 136 -16.87 -12.10 -23.51
CA LYS A 136 -16.87 -12.85 -24.78
C LYS A 136 -18.14 -13.68 -24.94
N GLN A 137 -18.56 -14.39 -23.89
CA GLN A 137 -19.78 -15.19 -23.92
C GLN A 137 -21.01 -14.31 -24.16
N ILE A 138 -21.16 -13.21 -23.43
CA ILE A 138 -22.27 -12.25 -23.61
C ILE A 138 -22.33 -11.76 -25.06
N ASN A 139 -21.19 -11.43 -25.67
CA ASN A 139 -21.13 -11.00 -27.07
C ASN A 139 -21.55 -12.12 -28.04
N SER A 140 -21.12 -13.36 -27.78
CA SER A 140 -21.53 -14.53 -28.57
C SER A 140 -23.04 -14.76 -28.50
N TRP A 141 -23.60 -14.83 -27.29
CA TRP A 141 -25.04 -15.01 -27.07
C TRP A 141 -25.86 -13.88 -27.68
N ARG A 142 -25.40 -12.63 -27.56
CA ARG A 142 -26.03 -11.47 -28.19
C ARG A 142 -26.08 -11.61 -29.70
N ARG A 143 -25.01 -12.12 -30.33
CA ARG A 143 -24.96 -12.34 -31.78
C ARG A 143 -25.96 -13.41 -32.21
N LEU A 144 -25.98 -14.55 -31.52
CA LEU A 144 -26.92 -15.64 -31.78
C LEU A 144 -28.38 -15.18 -31.62
N ALA A 145 -28.69 -14.45 -30.54
CA ALA A 145 -30.03 -13.90 -30.32
C ALA A 145 -30.46 -12.97 -31.47
N LYS A 146 -29.57 -12.09 -31.94
CA LYS A 146 -29.84 -11.23 -33.10
C LYS A 146 -30.11 -12.03 -34.38
N GLN A 147 -29.33 -13.07 -34.64
CA GLN A 147 -29.54 -13.95 -35.80
C GLN A 147 -30.89 -14.66 -35.73
N ASN A 148 -31.20 -15.27 -34.58
CA ASN A 148 -32.49 -15.95 -34.37
C ASN A 148 -33.68 -15.01 -34.53
N ILE A 149 -33.59 -13.77 -34.03
CA ILE A 149 -34.65 -12.76 -34.22
C ILE A 149 -34.81 -12.41 -35.71
N ALA A 150 -33.70 -12.22 -36.43
CA ALA A 150 -33.73 -11.91 -37.85
C ALA A 150 -34.31 -13.05 -38.68
N GLU A 151 -33.95 -14.30 -38.37
CA GLU A 151 -34.50 -15.50 -39.03
C GLU A 151 -36.00 -15.62 -38.79
N ARG A 152 -36.44 -15.55 -37.52
CA ARG A 152 -37.87 -15.58 -37.20
C ARG A 152 -38.65 -14.43 -37.84
N GLY A 153 -38.03 -13.26 -38.00
CA GLY A 153 -38.63 -12.14 -38.72
C GLY A 153 -38.91 -12.45 -40.20
N LYS A 154 -38.04 -13.22 -40.85
CA LYS A 154 -38.26 -13.71 -42.22
C LYS A 154 -39.42 -14.70 -42.26
N ASP A 155 -39.40 -15.69 -41.37
CA ASP A 155 -40.45 -16.70 -41.29
C ASP A 155 -41.83 -16.06 -41.06
N ILE A 156 -41.91 -15.04 -40.20
CA ILE A 156 -43.14 -14.28 -39.97
C ILE A 156 -43.59 -13.57 -41.25
N SER A 157 -42.66 -12.92 -41.96
CA SER A 157 -42.98 -12.23 -43.23
C SER A 157 -43.50 -13.21 -44.30
N GLU A 158 -42.92 -14.40 -44.38
CA GLU A 158 -43.36 -15.47 -45.28
C GLU A 158 -44.74 -16.01 -44.89
N LEU A 159 -44.98 -16.21 -43.59
CA LEU A 159 -46.29 -16.62 -43.06
C LEU A 159 -47.38 -15.58 -43.33
N GLU A 160 -47.07 -14.29 -43.18
CA GLU A 160 -47.98 -13.20 -43.51
C GLU A 160 -48.33 -13.19 -45.01
N ALA A 161 -47.34 -13.34 -45.89
CA ALA A 161 -47.56 -13.44 -47.33
C ALA A 161 -48.41 -14.66 -47.70
N ALA A 162 -48.14 -15.82 -47.09
CA ALA A 162 -48.92 -17.03 -47.31
C ALA A 162 -50.37 -16.89 -46.82
N ARG A 163 -50.59 -16.28 -45.64
CA ARG A 163 -51.93 -15.98 -45.13
C ARG A 163 -52.69 -15.03 -46.04
N GLN A 164 -52.03 -13.98 -46.52
CA GLN A 164 -52.64 -13.05 -47.47
C GLN A 164 -53.05 -13.79 -48.75
N ARG A 165 -52.19 -14.69 -49.26
CA ARG A 165 -52.50 -15.49 -50.44
C ARG A 165 -53.67 -16.45 -50.23
N ILE A 166 -53.75 -17.09 -49.07
CA ILE A 166 -54.89 -17.95 -48.72
C ILE A 166 -56.17 -17.11 -48.68
N ALA A 167 -56.16 -15.97 -48.02
CA ALA A 167 -57.32 -15.07 -47.96
C ALA A 167 -57.76 -14.58 -49.35
N GLU A 168 -56.81 -14.23 -50.24
CA GLU A 168 -57.10 -13.92 -51.64
C GLU A 168 -57.78 -15.07 -52.37
N LEU A 169 -57.32 -16.31 -52.16
CA LEU A 169 -57.88 -17.50 -52.80
C LEU A 169 -59.27 -17.84 -52.24
N GLU A 170 -59.47 -17.73 -50.93
CA GLU A 170 -60.76 -17.93 -50.24
C GLU A 170 -61.80 -16.85 -50.58
N ALA A 171 -61.35 -15.67 -51.02
CA ALA A 171 -62.22 -14.62 -51.54
C ALA A 171 -62.66 -14.86 -53.00
N ARG A 172 -61.97 -15.72 -53.76
CA ARG A 172 -62.36 -16.02 -55.15
C ARG A 172 -63.66 -16.80 -55.18
N ALA A 173 -64.54 -16.40 -56.11
CA ALA A 173 -65.77 -17.10 -56.40
C ALA A 173 -65.78 -17.59 -57.84
N VAL A 174 -66.23 -18.82 -58.05
CA VAL A 174 -66.44 -19.41 -59.36
C VAL A 174 -67.60 -18.70 -60.04
N ASN A 175 -67.42 -18.29 -61.30
CA ASN A 175 -68.49 -17.68 -62.06
C ASN A 175 -69.24 -18.76 -62.84
N LEU A 176 -70.43 -19.14 -62.36
CA LEU A 176 -71.31 -20.07 -63.06
C LEU A 176 -72.68 -19.41 -63.27
N PRO A 177 -72.91 -18.75 -64.43
CA PRO A 177 -74.10 -17.94 -64.62
C PRO A 177 -75.36 -18.80 -64.61
N LYS A 178 -76.33 -18.43 -63.77
CA LYS A 178 -77.66 -19.03 -63.77
C LYS A 178 -78.46 -18.48 -64.94
N ARG A 179 -78.92 -19.36 -65.83
CA ARG A 179 -79.78 -19.03 -66.98
C ARG A 179 -81.13 -19.72 -66.80
N SER A 180 -82.19 -19.04 -67.20
CA SER A 180 -83.51 -19.62 -67.31
C SER A 180 -83.60 -20.60 -68.47
N VAL A 181 -84.53 -21.54 -68.40
CA VAL A 181 -84.81 -22.48 -69.49
C VAL A 181 -85.08 -21.74 -70.80
N GLY A 182 -85.82 -20.62 -70.75
CA GLY A 182 -86.08 -19.79 -71.93
C GLY A 182 -84.82 -19.20 -72.56
N GLU A 183 -83.88 -18.66 -71.76
CA GLU A 183 -82.60 -18.15 -72.26
C GLU A 183 -81.75 -19.25 -72.88
N VAL A 184 -81.74 -20.45 -72.28
CA VAL A 184 -80.99 -21.60 -72.81
C VAL A 184 -81.62 -22.11 -74.10
N MET A 185 -82.95 -22.17 -74.20
CA MET A 185 -83.68 -22.49 -75.42
C MET A 185 -83.31 -21.54 -76.56
N HIS A 186 -83.20 -20.24 -76.30
CA HIS A 186 -82.77 -19.27 -77.31
C HIS A 186 -81.32 -19.49 -77.79
N LEU A 187 -80.45 -20.04 -76.94
CA LEU A 187 -79.05 -20.35 -77.26
C LEU A 187 -78.87 -21.71 -77.94
N SER A 188 -79.74 -22.67 -77.65
CA SER A 188 -79.62 -24.08 -78.06
C SER A 188 -80.47 -24.47 -79.27
N GLY A 189 -81.22 -23.53 -79.87
CA GLY A 189 -82.11 -23.81 -81.00
C GLY A 189 -83.49 -24.33 -80.60
N PHE A 190 -84.03 -23.84 -79.48
CA PHE A 190 -85.39 -24.07 -78.97
C PHE A 190 -85.75 -25.50 -78.53
N SER A 191 -84.75 -26.35 -78.27
CA SER A 191 -84.99 -27.65 -77.64
C SER A 191 -85.27 -27.47 -76.14
N ARG A 192 -86.50 -27.78 -75.73
CA ARG A 192 -86.93 -27.67 -74.32
C ARG A 192 -86.25 -28.71 -73.44
N ASP A 193 -86.24 -29.98 -73.85
CA ASP A 193 -85.64 -31.07 -73.07
C ASP A 193 -84.14 -30.86 -72.84
N TYR A 194 -83.44 -30.35 -73.85
CA TYR A 194 -82.03 -29.97 -73.72
C TYR A 194 -81.85 -28.82 -72.73
N ALA A 195 -82.69 -27.78 -72.83
CA ALA A 195 -82.59 -26.60 -71.98
C ALA A 195 -82.89 -26.92 -70.50
N GLU A 196 -83.89 -27.75 -70.21
CA GLU A 196 -84.20 -28.22 -68.86
C GLU A 196 -83.07 -29.09 -68.30
N GLY A 197 -82.51 -30.01 -69.10
CA GLY A 197 -81.36 -30.82 -68.71
C GLY A 197 -80.09 -30.00 -68.44
N TRP A 198 -79.81 -28.97 -69.25
CA TRP A 198 -78.70 -28.04 -69.03
C TRP A 198 -78.87 -27.26 -67.72
N CYS A 199 -80.06 -26.71 -67.46
CA CYS A 199 -80.35 -25.98 -66.22
C CYS A 199 -80.21 -26.89 -64.99
N ALA A 200 -80.74 -28.11 -65.03
CA ALA A 200 -80.62 -29.08 -63.95
C ALA A 200 -79.15 -29.49 -63.70
N GLY A 201 -78.37 -29.72 -64.76
CA GLY A 201 -76.93 -29.99 -64.65
C GLY A 201 -76.15 -28.81 -64.08
N ASN A 202 -76.51 -27.58 -64.46
CA ASN A 202 -75.90 -26.35 -63.95
C ASN A 202 -76.23 -26.14 -62.45
N ASP A 203 -77.46 -26.38 -62.02
CA ASP A 203 -77.87 -26.31 -60.62
C ASP A 203 -77.16 -27.39 -59.77
N ASN A 204 -77.01 -28.61 -60.31
CA ASN A 204 -76.24 -29.68 -59.65
C ASN A 204 -74.75 -29.33 -59.53
N ALA A 205 -74.15 -28.77 -60.59
CA ALA A 205 -72.76 -28.30 -60.54
C ALA A 205 -72.57 -27.19 -59.50
N MET A 206 -73.51 -26.22 -59.39
CA MET A 206 -73.47 -25.22 -58.33
C MET A 206 -73.60 -25.83 -56.94
N HIS A 207 -74.46 -26.84 -56.76
CA HIS A 207 -74.61 -27.57 -55.49
C HIS A 207 -73.31 -28.26 -55.08
N GLU A 208 -72.68 -29.03 -55.97
CA GLU A 208 -71.45 -29.76 -55.67
C GLU A 208 -70.25 -28.82 -55.40
N ILE A 209 -70.15 -27.71 -56.15
CA ILE A 209 -69.11 -26.68 -55.91
C ILE A 209 -69.28 -26.07 -54.51
N ARG A 210 -70.52 -25.79 -54.10
CA ARG A 210 -70.82 -25.28 -52.75
C ARG A 210 -70.58 -26.32 -51.66
N ALA A 211 -70.93 -27.58 -51.90
CA ALA A 211 -70.67 -28.68 -50.97
C ALA A 211 -69.17 -28.86 -50.70
N ALA A 212 -68.32 -28.57 -51.70
CA ALA A 212 -66.87 -28.53 -51.55
C ALA A 212 -66.33 -27.26 -50.83
N GLY A 213 -67.19 -26.34 -50.40
CA GLY A 213 -66.82 -25.11 -49.70
C GLY A 213 -66.33 -23.97 -50.61
N ILE A 214 -66.57 -24.06 -51.92
CA ILE A 214 -66.14 -23.04 -52.89
C ILE A 214 -67.28 -22.05 -53.17
N LYS A 215 -66.98 -20.75 -53.11
CA LYS A 215 -67.96 -19.68 -53.40
C LYS A 215 -68.33 -19.67 -54.88
N VAL A 216 -69.60 -19.41 -55.19
CA VAL A 216 -70.12 -19.22 -56.56
C VAL A 216 -70.69 -17.80 -56.67
N LYS A 217 -70.34 -17.04 -57.72
CA LYS A 217 -70.83 -15.67 -57.92
C LYS A 217 -72.36 -15.64 -58.05
N GLY A 218 -72.99 -14.65 -57.41
CA GLY A 218 -74.45 -14.51 -57.37
C GLY A 218 -75.10 -15.09 -56.11
N GLU A 219 -74.30 -15.41 -55.09
CA GLU A 219 -74.70 -15.19 -53.69
C GLU A 219 -75.02 -13.71 -53.43
#